data_AF-A0A7J0D5Q0-F1
#
_entry.id   AF-A0A7J0D5Q0-F1
#
_cell.length_a   1.000
_cell.length_b   1.000
_cell.length_c   1.000
_cell.angle_alpha   90.00
_cell.angle_beta   90.00
_cell.angle_gamma   90.00
#
_symmetry.space_group_name_H-M   'P 1'
#
loop_
_entity.id
_entity.type
_entity.pdbx_description
1 polymer ?
#
loop_
_entity_poly.entity_id
_entity_poly.type
_entity_poly.pdbx_seq_one_letter_code
_entity_poly.pdbx_strand_id
1 'polypeptide(L)' 'MGRLAHRRRGLSRDGARGPWPATSSPGATSVGTLAVERWLRPVCYQSFPDALLPSELRDDNPLRAPRQTGAGLIQGA' A
#
# COMPACT_ATOMS: atom_id res chain seq x y z
N MET A 1 12.29 32.91 -13.90
CA MET A 1 11.87 31.85 -14.82
C MET A 1 12.26 30.51 -14.23
N GLY A 2 11.31 29.63 -13.95
CA GLY A 2 11.57 28.29 -13.38
C GLY A 2 10.27 27.69 -12.83
N ARG A 3 9.55 26.93 -13.68
CA ARG A 3 8.30 26.25 -13.29
C ARG A 3 8.64 25.01 -12.46
N LEU A 4 8.30 25.03 -11.17
CA LEU A 4 8.22 23.83 -10.33
C LEU A 4 6.95 23.07 -10.71
N ALA A 5 7.10 22.14 -11.63
CA ALA A 5 6.06 21.18 -11.97
C ALA A 5 5.85 20.22 -10.79
N HIS A 6 4.92 20.55 -9.89
CA HIS A 6 4.34 19.59 -8.96
C HIS A 6 3.58 18.53 -9.77
N ARG A 7 4.31 17.51 -10.23
CA ARG A 7 3.72 16.30 -10.81
C ARG A 7 3.10 15.49 -9.67
N ARG A 8 1.91 15.88 -9.21
CA ARG A 8 1.03 15.00 -8.44
C ARG A 8 0.57 13.89 -9.39
N ARG A 9 1.28 12.76 -9.36
CA ARG A 9 0.83 11.54 -10.03
C ARG A 9 -0.51 11.14 -9.42
N GLY A 10 -1.55 11.17 -10.25
CA GLY A 10 -2.86 10.66 -9.91
C GLY A 10 -2.77 9.18 -9.59
N LEU A 11 -2.99 8.85 -8.32
CA LEU A 11 -3.68 7.62 -7.98
C LEU A 11 -5.16 7.97 -8.04
N SER A 12 -5.87 7.30 -8.94
CA SER A 12 -7.32 7.27 -8.96
C SER A 12 -7.77 6.96 -7.52
N ARG A 13 -8.44 7.94 -6.91
CA ARG A 13 -9.26 7.66 -5.73
C ARG A 13 -10.32 6.70 -6.23
N ASP A 14 -10.18 5.42 -5.91
CA ASP A 14 -11.30 4.49 -5.99
C ASP A 14 -12.47 5.21 -5.30
N GLY A 15 -13.50 5.52 -6.09
CA GLY A 15 -14.48 6.53 -5.75
C GLY A 15 -15.04 6.29 -4.35
N ALA A 16 -15.08 7.36 -3.54
CA ALA A 16 -15.68 7.30 -2.21
C ALA A 16 -17.05 6.63 -2.34
N ARG A 17 -17.26 5.53 -1.61
CA ARG A 17 -18.59 4.94 -1.52
C ARG A 17 -19.53 5.95 -0.89
N GLY A 18 -20.77 5.96 -1.38
CA GLY A 18 -21.80 6.92 -0.98
C GLY A 18 -22.00 6.99 0.54
N PRO A 19 -22.49 8.11 1.08
CA PRO A 19 -22.67 8.29 2.52
C PRO A 19 -23.65 7.25 3.10
N TRP A 20 -23.68 7.12 4.43
CA TRP A 20 -24.72 6.35 5.11
C TRP A 20 -26.12 6.74 4.58
N PRO A 21 -27.00 5.79 4.19
CA PRO A 21 -26.95 4.34 4.45
C PRO A 21 -26.25 3.49 3.38
N ALA A 22 -25.66 4.08 2.34
CA ALA A 22 -25.04 3.32 1.26
C ALA A 22 -23.77 2.56 1.70
N THR A 23 -23.05 3.03 2.73
CA THR A 23 -22.00 2.27 3.41
C THR A 23 -21.92 2.63 4.89
N SER A 24 -21.51 1.68 5.73
CA SER A 24 -21.12 1.90 7.13
C SER A 24 -19.64 2.26 7.30
N SER A 25 -18.85 2.16 6.23
CA SER A 25 -17.42 2.49 6.22
C SER A 25 -17.11 3.38 4.99
N PRO A 26 -17.18 4.72 5.14
CA PRO A 26 -16.96 5.67 4.04
C PRO A 26 -15.53 5.66 3.48
N GLY A 27 -14.55 5.21 4.26
CA GLY A 27 -13.13 5.23 3.89
C GLY A 27 -12.62 4.00 3.14
N ALA A 28 -13.48 3.05 2.80
CA ALA A 28 -13.05 1.77 2.23
C ALA A 28 -13.72 1.44 0.89
N THR A 29 -13.20 0.42 0.15
CA THR A 29 -13.87 -0.21 -1.01
C THR A 29 -14.43 -1.67 -0.81
N SER A 30 -15.21 -2.20 -1.75
CA SER A 30 -16.50 -2.97 -1.77
C SER A 30 -16.39 -4.03 -2.83
N VAL A 31 -16.12 -3.45 -3.98
CA VAL A 31 -15.74 -4.01 -5.24
C VAL A 31 -14.43 -3.32 -5.63
N GLY A 32 -13.60 -4.00 -6.40
CA GLY A 32 -12.27 -3.53 -6.81
C GLY A 32 -11.16 -4.02 -5.89
N THR A 33 -9.92 -3.96 -6.39
CA THR A 33 -8.75 -4.57 -5.72
C THR A 33 -8.49 -4.00 -4.32
N LEU A 34 -8.77 -2.72 -4.09
CA LEU A 34 -8.61 -2.10 -2.76
C LEU A 34 -9.62 -2.61 -1.71
N ALA A 35 -10.64 -3.40 -2.09
CA ALA A 35 -11.62 -3.93 -1.13
C ALA A 35 -10.99 -4.89 -0.11
N VAL A 36 -9.87 -5.53 -0.48
CA VAL A 36 -9.13 -6.46 0.39
C VAL A 36 -8.57 -5.76 1.63
N GLU A 37 -8.23 -4.47 1.55
CA GLU A 37 -7.59 -3.71 2.64
C GLU A 37 -8.45 -3.63 3.91
N ARG A 38 -9.78 -3.82 3.79
CA ARG A 38 -10.70 -3.82 4.94
C ARG A 38 -10.48 -4.97 5.92
N TRP A 39 -9.77 -6.00 5.51
CA TRP A 39 -9.50 -7.19 6.30
C TRP A 39 -8.03 -7.30 6.72
N LEU A 40 -7.20 -6.34 6.31
CA LEU A 40 -5.78 -6.31 6.62
C LEU A 40 -5.50 -5.37 7.79
N ARG A 41 -4.44 -5.67 8.55
CA ARG A 41 -3.92 -4.82 9.62
C ARG A 41 -2.41 -4.72 9.49
N PRO A 42 -1.83 -3.49 9.44
CA PRO A 42 -0.39 -3.33 9.37
C PRO A 42 0.29 -3.77 10.67
N VAL A 43 1.48 -4.37 10.54
CA VAL A 43 2.36 -4.79 11.63
C VAL A 43 3.78 -4.32 11.33
N CYS A 44 4.47 -3.81 12.34
CA CYS A 44 5.86 -3.36 12.23
C CYS A 44 6.79 -4.31 12.99
N TYR A 45 7.90 -4.69 12.37
CA TYR A 45 8.95 -5.52 12.97
C TYR A 45 10.22 -4.66 13.14
N GLN A 46 10.72 -4.53 14.36
CA GLN A 46 11.94 -3.76 14.66
C GLN A 46 12.97 -4.65 15.34
N SER A 47 14.22 -4.56 14.89
CA SER A 47 15.35 -5.35 15.40
C SER A 47 15.09 -6.86 15.42
N PHE A 48 14.28 -7.36 14.48
CA PHE A 48 13.97 -8.77 14.33
C PHE A 48 15.06 -9.47 13.50
N PRO A 49 15.52 -10.67 13.89
CA PRO A 49 16.43 -11.46 13.05
C PRO A 49 15.79 -11.81 11.71
N ASP A 50 16.53 -11.67 10.60
CA ASP A 50 16.02 -11.86 9.23
C ASP A 50 15.39 -13.23 9.01
N ALA A 51 16.00 -14.30 9.53
CA ALA A 51 15.49 -15.67 9.42
C ALA A 51 14.09 -15.87 10.06
N LEU A 52 13.70 -15.00 11.00
CA LEU A 52 12.39 -15.04 11.68
C LEU A 52 11.38 -14.04 11.10
N LEU A 53 11.78 -13.20 10.14
CA LEU A 53 10.85 -12.33 9.45
C LEU A 53 9.93 -13.14 8.50
N PRO A 54 8.69 -12.66 8.28
CA PRO A 54 7.86 -13.10 7.17
C PRO A 54 8.64 -13.00 5.85
N SER A 55 8.43 -13.95 4.94
CA SER A 55 9.14 -14.04 3.66
C SER A 55 9.04 -12.76 2.81
N GLU A 56 7.96 -12.01 2.93
CA GLU A 56 7.71 -10.75 2.23
C GLU A 56 8.64 -9.62 2.70
N LEU A 57 9.15 -9.71 3.92
CA LEU A 57 9.96 -8.68 4.58
C LEU A 57 11.46 -9.00 4.64
N ARG A 58 11.86 -10.24 4.31
CA ARG A 58 13.27 -10.66 4.31
C ARG A 58 14.11 -9.87 3.31
N ASP A 59 15.38 -9.65 3.62
CA ASP A 59 16.25 -8.79 2.83
C ASP A 59 16.42 -9.27 1.38
N ASP A 60 16.56 -10.58 1.17
CA ASP A 60 16.74 -11.24 -0.12
C ASP A 60 15.51 -11.20 -1.05
N ASN A 61 14.36 -10.76 -0.54
CA ASN A 61 13.09 -10.65 -1.29
C ASN A 61 12.72 -11.92 -2.08
N PRO A 62 12.56 -13.07 -1.40
CA PRO A 62 12.37 -14.35 -2.06
C PRO A 62 11.09 -14.38 -2.90
N LEU A 63 10.09 -13.60 -2.51
CA LEU A 63 8.80 -13.50 -3.20
C LEU A 63 8.77 -12.45 -4.30
N ARG A 64 9.85 -11.68 -4.49
CA ARG A 64 9.89 -10.51 -5.40
C ARG A 64 8.69 -9.58 -5.16
N ALA A 65 8.30 -9.41 -3.90
CA ALA A 65 7.17 -8.55 -3.55
C ALA A 65 7.53 -7.09 -3.87
N PRO A 66 6.56 -6.27 -4.33
CA PRO A 66 6.74 -4.83 -4.42
C PRO A 66 6.95 -4.24 -3.02
N ARG A 67 8.04 -3.48 -2.82
CA ARG A 67 8.37 -2.87 -1.52
C ARG A 67 8.64 -1.38 -1.67
N GLN A 68 8.16 -0.58 -0.72
CA GLN A 68 8.50 0.84 -0.66
C GLN A 68 9.61 1.02 0.39
N THR A 69 10.78 1.47 -0.06
CA THR A 69 11.89 1.86 0.82
C THR A 69 12.04 3.37 0.82
N GLY A 70 12.82 3.90 1.78
CA GLY A 70 13.16 5.33 1.80
C GLY A 70 13.84 5.81 0.51
N ALA A 71 14.46 4.90 -0.25
CA ALA A 71 15.08 5.18 -1.54
C ALA A 71 14.13 5.11 -2.76
N GLY A 72 12.92 4.55 -2.61
CA GLY A 72 11.95 4.43 -3.70
C GLY A 72 11.16 3.12 -3.71
N LEU A 73 10.43 2.86 -4.81
CA LEU A 73 9.69 1.63 -5.00
C LEU A 73 10.61 0.56 -5.62
N ILE A 74 10.74 -0.57 -4.95
CA ILE A 74 11.33 -1.78 -5.50
C ILE A 74 10.20 -2.54 -6.19
N GLN A 75 10.19 -2.56 -7.52
CA GLN A 75 9.22 -3.37 -8.28
C GLN A 75 9.63 -4.83 -8.23
N GLY A 76 8.68 -5.70 -7.90
CA GLY A 76 8.76 -7.11 -8.23
C GLY A 76 8.86 -7.27 -9.74
N ALA A 77 9.79 -8.10 -10.22
CA ALA A 77 9.88 -8.46 -11.63
C ALA A 77 8.63 -9.20 -12.08
#